data_AF-A0A3N5WV51-F1
#
_entry.id   AF-A0A3N5WV51-F1
#
_cell.length_a   1.000
_cell.length_b   1.000
_cell.length_c   1.000
_cell.angle_alpha   90.00
_cell.angle_beta   90.00
_cell.angle_gamma   90.00
#
_symmetry.space_group_name_H-M   'P 1'
#
loop_
_entity.id
_entity.type
_entity.pdbx_description
1 polymer ?
#
loop_
_entity_poly.entity_id
_entity_poly.type
_entity_poly.pdbx_seq_one_letter_code
_entity_poly.pdbx_strand_id
1 'polypeptide(L)' 'MNPRTPDQPHIVFLFSDTGGGHRSAAQAIIEALELEFPGQTTQEMIDIFREY' A
#
# COMPACT_ATOMS: atom_id res chain seq x y z
N MET A 1 13.78 5.01 -5.77
CA MET A 1 13.31 4.39 -4.51
C MET A 1 13.99 5.13 -3.37
N ASN A 2 13.23 5.78 -2.49
CA ASN A 2 13.78 6.41 -1.30
C ASN A 2 14.32 5.31 -0.35
N PRO A 3 15.50 5.47 0.26
CA PRO A 3 16.00 4.50 1.24
C PRO A 3 15.06 4.47 2.45
N ARG A 4 14.50 3.29 2.76
CA ARG A 4 13.64 3.07 3.94
C ARG A 4 14.44 3.43 5.20
N THR A 5 13.93 4.32 6.05
CA THR A 5 14.45 4.48 7.40
C THR A 5 14.19 3.18 8.16
N PRO A 6 15.21 2.56 8.79
CA PRO A 6 15.09 1.21 9.38
C PRO A 6 13.97 1.05 10.41
N ASP A 7 13.54 2.14 11.05
CA ASP A 7 12.55 2.13 12.13
C ASP A 7 11.11 2.38 11.69
N GLN A 8 10.85 2.68 10.42
CA GLN A 8 9.50 2.98 9.95
C GLN A 8 8.77 1.69 9.51
N PRO A 9 7.63 1.33 10.12
CA PRO A 9 6.85 0.17 9.72
C PRO A 9 6.50 0.20 8.22
N HIS A 10 6.62 -0.96 7.57
CA HIS A 10 6.31 -1.13 6.17
C HIS A 10 5.11 -2.06 5.99
N ILE A 11 4.06 -1.57 5.32
CA ILE A 11 2.81 -2.28 5.10
C ILE A 11 2.71 -2.63 3.62
N VAL A 12 2.66 -3.93 3.32
CA VAL A 12 2.47 -4.44 1.96
C VAL A 12 1.01 -4.81 1.76
N PHE A 13 0.35 -4.13 0.83
CA PHE A 13 -0.97 -4.48 0.32
C PHE A 13 -0.81 -5.47 -0.83
N LEU A 14 -0.84 -6.76 -0.48
CA LEU A 14 -0.85 -7.84 -1.46
C LEU A 14 -2.30 -8.11 -1.87
N PHE A 15 -2.61 -7.89 -3.15
CA PHE A 15 -3.96 -8.10 -3.67
C PHE A 15 -3.93 -8.66 -5.09
N SER A 16 -5.10 -9.10 -5.54
CA SER A 16 -5.30 -9.66 -6.86
C SER A 16 -6.49 -8.96 -7.50
N ASP A 17 -6.27 -8.17 -8.55
CA ASP A 17 -7.32 -7.34 -9.13
C ASP A 17 -7.54 -7.60 -10.62
N THR A 18 -8.79 -7.89 -10.99
CA THR A 18 -9.21 -8.11 -12.38
C THR A 18 -10.19 -7.04 -12.87
N GLY A 19 -10.70 -6.17 -11.98
CA GLY A 19 -11.81 -5.25 -12.29
C GLY A 19 -11.80 -3.92 -11.50
N GLY A 20 -10.73 -3.60 -10.77
CA GLY A 20 -10.52 -2.33 -10.08
C GLY A 20 -10.95 -2.29 -8.61
N GLY A 21 -11.87 -3.17 -8.20
CA GLY A 21 -12.49 -3.11 -6.87
C GLY A 21 -11.51 -3.35 -5.72
N HIS A 22 -10.64 -4.36 -5.83
CA HIS A 22 -9.64 -4.65 -4.81
C HIS A 22 -8.57 -3.56 -4.73
N ARG A 23 -8.17 -3.00 -5.88
CA ARG A 23 -7.24 -1.86 -5.93
C ARG A 23 -7.83 -0.63 -5.25
N SER A 24 -9.08 -0.30 -5.54
CA SER A 24 -9.78 0.84 -4.94
C SER A 24 -9.90 0.67 -3.42
N ALA A 25 -10.19 -0.53 -2.93
CA ALA A 25 -10.23 -0.81 -1.50
C ALA A 25 -8.85 -0.66 -0.83
N ALA A 26 -7.78 -1.17 -1.45
CA ALA A 26 -6.42 -1.00 -0.95
C ALA A 26 -6.02 0.48 -0.89
N GLN A 27 -6.32 1.26 -1.92
CA GLN A 27 -6.07 2.69 -1.95
C GLN A 27 -6.81 3.43 -0.83
N ALA A 28 -8.09 3.12 -0.60
CA ALA A 28 -8.86 3.75 0.46
C ALA A 28 -8.26 3.49 1.86
N ILE A 29 -7.70 2.31 2.10
CA ILE A 29 -7.01 2.01 3.37
C ILE A 29 -5.71 2.81 3.48
N ILE A 30 -4.92 2.91 2.39
CA ILE A 30 -3.68 3.71 2.38
C ILE A 30 -3.97 5.19 2.64
N GLU A 31 -5.01 5.74 2.00
CA GLU A 31 -5.45 7.11 2.20
C GLU A 31 -5.88 7.37 3.65
N ALA A 32 -6.61 6.42 4.26
CA ALA A 32 -6.97 6.52 5.67
C ALA A 32 -5.75 6.45 6.60
N LEU A 33 -4.77 5.61 6.30
CA LEU A 33 -3.52 5.53 7.08
C LEU A 33 -2.71 6.83 7.01
N GLU A 34 -2.63 7.46 5.83
CA GLU A 34 -1.92 8.73 5.69
C GLU A 34 -2.67 9.89 6.36
N LEU A 35 -4.01 9.85 6.36
CA LEU A 35 -4.84 10.86 7.02
C LEU A 35 -4.73 10.78 8.55
N GLU A 36 -4.83 9.57 9.12
CA GLU A 36 -4.86 9.36 10.57
C GLU A 36 -3.46 9.28 11.19
N PHE A 37 -2.46 8.80 10.44
CA PHE A 37 -1.09 8.54 10.92
C PHE A 37 -0.02 9.05 9.93
N PRO A 38 0.00 10.35 9.62
CA PRO A 38 0.85 10.91 8.56
C PRO A 38 2.34 10.63 8.82
N GLY A 39 3.01 10.07 7.81
CA GLY A 39 4.43 9.75 7.88
C GLY A 39 4.83 8.69 8.92
N GLN A 40 3.89 7.94 9.49
CA GLN A 40 4.23 6.87 10.45
C GLN A 40 4.51 5.52 9.80
N THR A 41 4.02 5.31 8.57
CA THR A 41 4.19 4.04 7.85
C THR A 41 4.62 4.30 6.42
N THR A 42 5.27 3.31 5.82
CA THR A 42 5.46 3.25 4.36
C THR A 42 4.54 2.18 3.80
N GLN A 43 3.99 2.42 2.61
CA GLN A 43 3.04 1.51 1.97
C GLN A 43 3.54 1.06 0.60
N GLU A 44 3.28 -0.19 0.26
CA GLU A 44 3.55 -0.77 -1.07
C GLU A 44 2.33 -1.58 -1.53
N MET A 45 1.97 -1.45 -2.79
CA MET A 45 0.85 -2.16 -3.41
C MET A 45 1.39 -3.13 -4.44
N ILE A 46 1.12 -4.42 -4.26
CA ILE A 46 1.57 -5.48 -5.19
C ILE A 46 0.33 -6.19 -5.73
N ASP A 47 0.16 -6.09 -7.06
CA ASP A 47 -0.88 -6.81 -7.80
C ASP A 47 -0.31 -8.09 -8.39
N ILE A 48 -0.70 -9.23 -7.79
CA ILE A 48 -0.17 -10.55 -8.16
C ILE A 48 -0.57 -11.01 -9.57
N PHE A 49 -1.46 -10.31 -10.29
CA PHE A 49 -1.77 -10.65 -11.67
C PHE A 49 -1.09 -9.75 -12.69
N ARG A 50 -0.61 -8.57 -12.27
CA ARG A 50 -0.04 -7.56 -13.16
C ARG A 50 1.48 -7.45 -13.07
N GLU A 51 2.06 -7.85 -11.94
CA GLU A 51 3.50 -7.73 -11.68
C GLU A 51 4.28 -9.06 -11.83
N TYR A 52 3.72 -10.03 -12.58
CA TYR A 52 4.43 -11.26 -13.00
C TYR A 52 5.08 -11.12 -14.39
#